data_AF-A0A074YJI9-F1
#
_entry.id   AF-A0A074YJI9-F1
#
_cell.length_a   1.000
_cell.length_b   1.000
_cell.length_c   1.000
_cell.angle_alpha   90.00
_cell.angle_beta   90.00
_cell.angle_gamma   90.00
#
_symmetry.space_group_name_H-M   'P 1'
#
loop_
_entity.id
_entity.type
_entity.pdbx_description
1 polymer ?
#
loop_
_entity_poly.entity_id
_entity_poly.type
_entity_poly.pdbx_seq_one_letter_code
_entity_poly.pdbx_strand_id
1 'polypeptide(L)'
;MDLDVPTNHPGALIFWAYIAAALGFTGVVLKTIRQSYLQNGRPKIPQFLIILAVSSFATLSYHMLSVLILSYRQWTSLHAIPLGALIGSNRTPLHLWRWSTTSSLFQGFGEAIVANKFRWFLSSSGLWSTLAVAIYMGIEGRRCKVPNLWAFFALLEILPTSFTQSLFYIMLFTKPRSANSNDQLLSYWPFWYSVPLLYNYCLRSASEYADDGEWLIYTILAARLLLILPLVLPLNSLGSLPPGTKSNTLQQVANLPLATFTMAIQFFAQKSGDLDVWENTSSLLLEALNSHPAVKTLSYDLGHAVVAFFYWSLRREKVELVHDVTAEVIEDEPAAKRKSANKKRR
;
A
#
# COMPACT_ATOMS: atom_id res chain seq x y z
N MET A 1 -17.97 -36.18 22.36
CA MET A 1 -16.50 -36.25 22.47
C MET A 1 -15.99 -34.87 22.12
N ASP A 2 -15.81 -34.02 23.12
CA ASP A 2 -15.12 -32.73 22.94
C ASP A 2 -13.63 -33.04 22.83
N LEU A 3 -13.15 -33.22 21.60
CA LEU A 3 -11.72 -33.07 21.33
C LEU A 3 -11.42 -31.60 21.60
N ASP A 4 -10.52 -31.32 22.55
CA ASP A 4 -9.99 -29.98 22.82
C ASP A 4 -9.35 -29.43 21.55
N VAL A 5 -10.16 -28.79 20.70
CA VAL A 5 -9.67 -28.14 19.49
C VAL A 5 -8.79 -26.98 19.97
N PRO A 6 -7.52 -26.91 19.54
CA PRO A 6 -6.63 -25.83 19.96
C PRO A 6 -7.27 -24.48 19.66
N THR A 7 -7.45 -23.67 20.71
CA THR A 7 -8.13 -22.38 20.63
C THR A 7 -7.11 -21.27 20.37
N ASN A 8 -7.24 -20.61 19.22
CA ASN A 8 -6.45 -19.46 18.82
C ASN A 8 -7.14 -18.14 19.21
N HIS A 9 -7.29 -17.91 20.53
CA HIS A 9 -7.79 -16.64 21.05
C HIS A 9 -6.97 -15.41 20.60
N PRO A 10 -5.62 -15.46 20.56
CA PRO A 10 -4.82 -14.34 20.08
C PRO A 10 -5.12 -13.98 18.63
N GLY A 11 -5.20 -14.96 17.73
CA GLY A 11 -5.52 -14.75 16.32
C GLY A 11 -6.90 -14.13 16.12
N ALA A 12 -7.91 -14.60 16.84
CA ALA A 12 -9.25 -14.02 16.80
C ALA A 12 -9.25 -12.56 17.28
N LEU A 13 -8.58 -12.25 18.39
CA LEU A 13 -8.49 -10.87 18.90
C LEU A 13 -7.79 -9.95 17.89
N ILE A 14 -6.69 -10.41 17.28
CA ILE A 14 -5.99 -9.68 16.23
C ILE A 14 -6.93 -9.43 15.05
N PHE A 15 -7.67 -10.43 14.57
CA PHE A 15 -8.63 -10.30 13.48
C PHE A 15 -9.66 -9.18 13.72
N TRP A 16 -10.34 -9.21 14.88
CA TRP A 16 -11.35 -8.21 15.21
C TRP A 16 -10.75 -6.82 15.45
N ALA A 17 -9.59 -6.76 16.10
CA ALA A 17 -8.84 -5.52 16.28
C ALA A 17 -8.44 -4.89 14.93
N TYR A 18 -8.04 -5.70 13.95
CA TYR A 18 -7.72 -5.25 12.60
C TYR A 18 -8.91 -4.56 11.92
N ILE A 19 -10.11 -5.14 12.03
CA ILE A 19 -11.33 -4.54 11.46
C ILE A 19 -11.63 -3.19 12.11
N ALA A 20 -11.59 -3.13 13.45
CA ALA A 20 -11.84 -1.89 14.18
C ALA A 20 -10.79 -0.81 13.85
N ALA A 21 -9.52 -1.20 13.79
CA ALA A 21 -8.41 -0.32 13.44
C ALA A 21 -8.52 0.19 11.99
N ALA A 22 -8.90 -0.66 11.03
CA ALA A 22 -9.13 -0.27 9.65
C ALA A 22 -10.16 0.87 9.55
N LEU A 23 -11.30 0.72 10.23
CA LEU A 23 -12.35 1.73 10.27
C LEU A 23 -11.88 3.02 10.96
N GLY A 24 -11.21 2.90 12.11
CA GLY A 24 -10.68 4.02 12.87
C GLY A 24 -9.68 4.86 12.06
N PHE A 25 -8.64 4.21 11.49
CA PHE A 25 -7.62 4.90 10.70
C PHE A 25 -8.17 5.45 9.38
N THR A 26 -9.14 4.77 8.74
CA THR A 26 -9.83 5.32 7.57
C THR A 26 -10.55 6.60 7.94
N GLY A 27 -11.25 6.63 9.07
CA GLY A 27 -11.88 7.85 9.60
C GLY A 27 -10.89 8.98 9.85
N VAL A 28 -9.72 8.68 10.46
CA VAL A 28 -8.65 9.66 10.69
C VAL A 28 -8.09 10.22 9.38
N VAL A 29 -7.80 9.36 8.41
CA VAL A 29 -7.27 9.78 7.10
C VAL A 29 -8.29 10.63 6.33
N LEU A 30 -9.55 10.21 6.27
CA LEU A 30 -10.59 10.99 5.60
C LEU A 30 -10.82 12.35 6.27
N LYS A 31 -10.82 12.40 7.62
CA LYS A 31 -10.88 13.65 8.37
C LYS A 31 -9.69 14.56 8.04
N THR A 32 -8.49 14.00 7.96
CA THR A 32 -7.26 14.70 7.64
C THR A 32 -7.29 15.29 6.22
N ILE A 33 -7.71 14.51 5.23
CA ILE A 33 -7.89 14.96 3.84
C ILE A 33 -8.94 16.08 3.78
N ARG A 34 -10.08 15.90 4.46
CA ARG A 34 -11.15 16.91 4.50
C ARG A 34 -10.68 18.23 5.11
N GLN A 35 -9.95 18.18 6.22
CA GLN A 35 -9.39 19.37 6.86
C GLN A 35 -8.40 20.10 5.93
N SER A 36 -7.50 19.35 5.30
CA SER A 36 -6.53 19.90 4.33
C SER A 36 -7.23 20.53 3.12
N TYR A 37 -8.26 19.86 2.58
CA TYR A 37 -9.09 20.37 1.49
C TYR A 37 -9.79 21.70 1.84
N LEU A 38 -10.34 21.80 3.04
CA LEU A 38 -11.01 23.02 3.51
C LEU A 38 -10.03 24.17 3.76
N GLN A 39 -8.85 23.88 4.33
CA GLN A 39 -7.82 24.88 4.63
C GLN A 39 -7.20 25.47 3.35
N ASN A 40 -7.04 24.67 2.31
CA ASN A 40 -6.33 25.07 1.09
C ASN A 40 -7.25 25.52 -0.05
N GLY A 41 -8.44 26.03 0.27
CA GLY A 41 -9.32 26.65 -0.71
C GLY A 41 -10.00 25.67 -1.67
N ARG A 42 -10.25 24.43 -1.23
CA ARG A 42 -11.03 23.41 -1.97
C ARG A 42 -10.46 23.05 -3.35
N PRO A 43 -9.20 22.57 -3.42
CA PRO A 43 -8.57 22.23 -4.68
C PRO A 43 -9.34 21.15 -5.44
N LYS A 44 -9.28 21.15 -6.77
CA LYS A 44 -9.97 20.16 -7.60
C LYS A 44 -9.38 18.76 -7.38
N ILE A 45 -10.06 17.93 -6.59
CA ILE A 45 -9.68 16.54 -6.38
C ILE A 45 -10.02 15.73 -7.65
N PRO A 46 -9.09 14.95 -8.20
CA PRO A 46 -9.40 14.14 -9.37
C PRO A 46 -10.40 13.03 -9.04
N GLN A 47 -11.56 13.05 -9.69
CA GLN A 47 -12.62 12.04 -9.52
C GLN A 47 -12.12 10.62 -9.78
N PHE A 48 -11.20 10.45 -10.74
CA PHE A 48 -10.59 9.16 -11.05
C PHE A 48 -9.96 8.49 -9.82
N LEU A 49 -9.22 9.23 -8.98
CA LEU A 49 -8.60 8.67 -7.77
C LEU A 49 -9.63 8.28 -6.71
N ILE A 50 -10.75 9.00 -6.63
CA ILE A 50 -11.86 8.65 -5.73
C ILE A 50 -12.51 7.36 -6.19
N ILE A 51 -12.83 7.26 -7.48
CA ILE A 51 -13.42 6.06 -8.09
C ILE A 51 -12.47 4.88 -7.91
N LEU A 52 -11.17 5.08 -8.13
CA LEU A 52 -10.15 4.04 -7.98
C LEU A 52 -10.02 3.58 -6.52
N ALA A 53 -10.04 4.49 -5.55
CA ALA A 53 -10.04 4.14 -4.13
C ALA A 53 -11.28 3.32 -3.75
N VAL A 54 -12.47 3.75 -4.16
CA VAL A 54 -13.73 3.04 -3.87
C VAL A 54 -13.74 1.67 -4.55
N SER A 55 -13.32 1.58 -5.83
CA SER A 55 -13.21 0.33 -6.58
C SER A 55 -12.24 -0.64 -5.93
N SER A 56 -11.06 -0.15 -5.53
CA SER A 56 -10.06 -0.94 -4.82
C SER A 56 -10.61 -1.51 -3.51
N PHE A 57 -11.21 -0.66 -2.68
CA PHE A 57 -11.80 -1.08 -1.41
C PHE A 57 -12.92 -2.10 -1.61
N ALA A 58 -13.81 -1.88 -2.58
CA ALA A 58 -14.91 -2.79 -2.90
C ALA A 58 -14.40 -4.15 -3.40
N THR A 59 -13.42 -4.15 -4.31
CA THR A 59 -12.82 -5.36 -4.87
C THR A 59 -12.15 -6.20 -3.78
N LEU A 60 -11.37 -5.55 -2.91
CA LEU A 60 -10.73 -6.26 -1.79
C LEU A 60 -11.76 -6.80 -0.80
N SER A 61 -12.75 -5.98 -0.43
CA SER A 61 -13.81 -6.38 0.50
C SER A 61 -14.57 -7.59 -0.03
N TYR A 62 -14.85 -7.63 -1.33
CA TYR A 62 -15.49 -8.77 -1.98
C TYR A 62 -14.65 -10.05 -1.89
N HIS A 63 -13.36 -9.99 -2.25
CA HIS A 63 -12.50 -11.17 -2.22
C HIS A 63 -12.17 -11.63 -0.81
N MET A 64 -11.90 -10.72 0.13
CA MET A 64 -11.70 -11.06 1.53
C MET A 64 -12.96 -11.65 2.17
N LEU A 65 -14.13 -11.09 1.89
CA LEU A 65 -15.39 -11.69 2.34
C LEU A 65 -15.58 -13.10 1.78
N SER A 66 -15.20 -13.33 0.51
CA SER A 66 -15.22 -14.67 -0.09
C SER A 66 -14.30 -15.66 0.65
N VAL A 67 -13.08 -15.23 1.03
CA VAL A 67 -12.18 -16.05 1.88
C VAL A 67 -12.85 -16.38 3.23
N LEU A 68 -13.44 -15.38 3.90
CA LEU A 68 -14.08 -15.57 5.21
C LEU A 68 -15.28 -16.51 5.10
N ILE A 69 -16.11 -16.36 4.06
CA ILE A 69 -17.26 -17.25 3.80
C ILE A 69 -16.77 -18.68 3.53
N LEU A 70 -15.72 -18.85 2.72
CA LEU A 70 -15.18 -20.17 2.40
C LEU A 70 -14.64 -20.86 3.67
N SER A 71 -13.86 -20.13 4.47
CA SER A 71 -13.35 -20.61 5.76
C SER A 71 -14.47 -20.98 6.72
N TYR A 72 -15.51 -20.14 6.81
CA TYR A 72 -16.68 -20.41 7.66
C TYR A 72 -17.41 -21.68 7.22
N ARG A 73 -17.67 -21.85 5.91
CA ARG A 73 -18.33 -23.03 5.35
C ARG A 73 -17.55 -24.31 5.63
N GLN A 74 -16.24 -24.29 5.45
CA GLN A 74 -15.37 -25.42 5.76
C GLN A 74 -15.44 -25.77 7.25
N TRP A 75 -15.34 -24.77 8.12
CA TRP A 75 -15.44 -24.95 9.56
C TRP A 75 -16.80 -25.53 9.99
N THR A 76 -17.92 -25.03 9.45
CA THR A 76 -19.25 -25.55 9.76
C THR A 76 -19.45 -26.98 9.27
N SER A 77 -18.86 -27.35 8.12
CA SER A 77 -18.91 -28.72 7.60
C SER A 77 -18.21 -29.70 8.55
N LEU A 78 -17.02 -29.33 9.03
CA LEU A 78 -16.24 -30.14 9.98
C LEU A 78 -16.95 -30.32 11.33
N HIS A 79 -17.73 -29.33 11.77
CA HIS A 79 -18.45 -29.36 13.04
C HIS A 79 -19.91 -29.81 12.90
N ALA A 80 -20.32 -30.28 11.71
CA ALA A 80 -21.70 -30.69 11.40
C ALA A 80 -22.77 -29.63 11.77
N ILE A 81 -22.43 -28.35 11.65
CA ILE A 81 -23.34 -27.23 11.94
C ILE A 81 -24.14 -26.92 10.67
N PRO A 82 -25.48 -27.00 10.69
CA PRO A 82 -26.29 -26.70 9.52
C PRO A 82 -26.19 -25.21 9.16
N LEU A 83 -25.85 -24.90 7.91
CA LEU A 83 -25.96 -23.54 7.38
C LEU A 83 -27.44 -23.25 7.08
N GLY A 84 -28.11 -22.55 7.99
CA GLY A 84 -29.48 -22.08 7.80
C GLY A 84 -29.57 -20.68 7.21
N ALA A 85 -30.79 -20.15 7.18
CA ALA A 85 -31.02 -18.78 6.73
C ALA A 85 -30.46 -17.76 7.73
N LEU A 86 -29.83 -16.69 7.22
CA LEU A 86 -29.34 -15.57 8.05
C LEU A 86 -30.48 -14.70 8.60
N ILE A 87 -31.61 -14.69 7.89
CA ILE A 87 -32.79 -13.85 8.14
C ILE A 87 -34.03 -14.74 8.04
N GLY A 88 -34.98 -14.62 8.97
CA GLY A 88 -36.25 -15.36 8.98
C GLY A 88 -36.45 -16.27 10.20
N SER A 89 -37.56 -16.99 10.22
CA SER A 89 -37.97 -17.88 11.32
C SER A 89 -37.05 -19.10 11.50
N ASN A 90 -36.35 -19.52 10.46
CA ASN A 90 -35.36 -20.62 10.49
C ASN A 90 -33.92 -20.10 10.64
N ARG A 91 -33.72 -19.09 11.51
CA ARG A 91 -32.41 -18.47 11.70
C ARG A 91 -31.49 -19.39 12.49
N THR A 92 -30.37 -19.78 11.87
CA THR A 92 -29.27 -20.42 12.59
C THR A 92 -28.34 -19.37 13.19
N PRO A 93 -28.01 -19.45 14.49
CA PRO A 93 -27.08 -18.51 15.10
C PRO A 93 -25.71 -18.61 14.43
N LEU A 94 -25.14 -17.47 14.04
CA LEU A 94 -23.79 -17.44 13.50
C LEU A 94 -22.78 -17.62 14.64
N HIS A 95 -22.06 -18.74 14.62
CA HIS A 95 -20.98 -19.02 15.56
C HIS A 95 -19.68 -18.29 15.20
N LEU A 96 -19.73 -16.98 14.92
CA LEU A 96 -18.58 -16.21 14.41
C LEU A 96 -17.40 -16.20 15.37
N TRP A 97 -17.65 -16.00 16.67
CA TRP A 97 -16.58 -16.00 17.67
C TRP A 97 -15.88 -17.36 17.74
N ARG A 98 -16.67 -18.44 17.89
CA ARG A 98 -16.15 -19.81 17.95
C ARG A 98 -15.38 -20.18 16.68
N TRP A 99 -15.90 -19.81 15.51
CA TRP A 99 -15.19 -19.96 14.23
C TRP A 99 -13.87 -19.19 14.22
N SER A 100 -13.86 -17.92 14.61
CA SER A 100 -12.65 -17.10 14.61
C SER A 100 -11.57 -17.63 15.55
N THR A 101 -11.94 -18.28 16.66
CA THR A 101 -11.00 -18.85 17.63
C THR A 101 -10.58 -20.29 17.33
N THR A 102 -11.29 -21.02 16.47
CA THR A 102 -11.00 -22.46 16.23
C THR A 102 -10.71 -22.79 14.77
N SER A 103 -10.74 -21.80 13.88
CA SER A 103 -10.37 -21.98 12.47
C SER A 103 -8.89 -21.70 12.23
N SER A 104 -8.32 -22.37 11.23
CA SER A 104 -6.98 -22.11 10.70
C SER A 104 -6.97 -20.98 9.65
N LEU A 105 -7.86 -19.98 9.77
CA LEU A 105 -8.09 -18.94 8.77
C LEU A 105 -6.78 -18.28 8.27
N PHE A 106 -5.93 -17.85 9.20
CA PHE A 106 -4.69 -17.15 8.87
C PHE A 106 -3.63 -18.06 8.26
N GLN A 107 -3.52 -19.28 8.78
CA GLN A 107 -2.61 -20.29 8.25
C GLN A 107 -3.01 -20.67 6.81
N GLY A 108 -4.28 -21.01 6.58
CA GLY A 108 -4.77 -21.35 5.24
C GLY A 108 -4.66 -20.19 4.25
N PHE A 109 -4.76 -18.95 4.72
CA PHE A 109 -4.48 -17.78 3.88
C PHE A 109 -2.99 -17.72 3.49
N GLY A 110 -2.09 -17.86 4.47
CA GLY A 110 -0.64 -17.85 4.27
C GLY A 110 -0.15 -18.97 3.35
N GLU A 111 -0.59 -20.20 3.61
CA GLU A 111 -0.30 -21.36 2.76
C GLU A 111 -0.81 -21.14 1.33
N ALA A 112 -2.03 -20.62 1.17
CA ALA A 112 -2.61 -20.43 -0.16
C ALA A 112 -1.82 -19.45 -1.04
N ILE A 113 -1.23 -18.39 -0.46
CA ILE A 113 -0.46 -17.39 -1.20
C ILE A 113 0.95 -17.87 -1.58
N VAL A 114 1.50 -18.86 -0.86
CA VAL A 114 2.83 -19.44 -1.14
C VAL A 114 2.79 -20.82 -1.79
N ALA A 115 1.60 -21.43 -1.94
CA ALA A 115 1.40 -22.82 -2.35
C ALA A 115 2.08 -23.23 -3.67
N ASN A 116 2.33 -22.31 -4.60
CA ASN A 116 3.08 -22.61 -5.81
C ASN A 116 3.85 -21.37 -6.30
N LYS A 117 4.81 -21.60 -7.21
CA LYS A 117 5.70 -20.56 -7.73
C LYS A 117 4.96 -19.34 -8.29
N PHE A 118 3.87 -19.54 -9.03
CA PHE A 118 3.11 -18.46 -9.65
C PHE A 118 2.27 -17.66 -8.64
N ARG A 119 1.66 -18.33 -7.67
CA ARG A 119 0.92 -17.70 -6.56
C ARG A 119 1.86 -16.91 -5.66
N TRP A 120 3.00 -17.50 -5.32
CA TRP A 120 4.05 -16.83 -4.55
C TRP A 120 4.55 -15.60 -5.30
N PHE A 121 4.79 -15.71 -6.61
CA PHE A 121 5.22 -14.58 -7.43
C PHE A 121 4.20 -13.44 -7.42
N LEU A 122 2.93 -13.71 -7.73
CA LEU A 122 1.88 -12.70 -7.73
C LEU A 122 1.72 -12.02 -6.35
N SER A 123 1.72 -12.84 -5.29
CA SER A 123 1.59 -12.35 -3.91
C SER A 123 2.79 -11.52 -3.48
N SER A 124 4.00 -11.97 -3.81
CA SER A 124 5.25 -11.26 -3.55
C SER A 124 5.31 -9.94 -4.31
N SER A 125 4.86 -9.90 -5.56
CA SER A 125 4.79 -8.65 -6.35
C SER A 125 3.85 -7.63 -5.70
N GLY A 126 2.71 -8.05 -5.16
CA GLY A 126 1.81 -7.17 -4.39
C GLY A 126 2.46 -6.63 -3.11
N LEU A 127 3.16 -7.49 -2.37
CA LEU A 127 3.88 -7.11 -1.14
C LEU A 127 5.03 -6.14 -1.42
N TRP A 128 5.79 -6.37 -2.49
CA TRP A 128 6.80 -5.44 -2.96
C TRP A 128 6.24 -4.09 -3.40
N SER A 129 5.09 -4.08 -4.07
CA SER A 129 4.39 -2.84 -4.41
C SER A 129 4.02 -2.05 -3.14
N THR A 130 3.61 -2.75 -2.09
CA THR A 130 3.33 -2.15 -0.76
C THR A 130 4.56 -1.46 -0.19
N LEU A 131 5.73 -2.11 -0.23
CA LEU A 131 6.99 -1.51 0.21
C LEU A 131 7.36 -0.27 -0.63
N ALA A 132 7.20 -0.34 -1.96
CA ALA A 132 7.47 0.80 -2.83
C ALA A 132 6.57 2.00 -2.49
N VAL A 133 5.28 1.76 -2.25
CA VAL A 133 4.33 2.78 -1.81
C VAL A 133 4.70 3.31 -0.42
N ALA A 134 5.11 2.46 0.53
CA ALA A 134 5.53 2.86 1.87
C ALA A 134 6.73 3.82 1.81
N ILE A 135 7.74 3.48 1.00
CA ILE A 135 8.93 4.32 0.81
C ILE A 135 8.55 5.66 0.18
N TYR A 136 7.77 5.63 -0.91
CA TYR A 136 7.28 6.83 -1.57
C TYR A 136 6.50 7.74 -0.61
N MET A 137 5.57 7.15 0.15
CA MET A 137 4.74 7.85 1.14
C MET A 137 5.56 8.43 2.29
N GLY A 138 6.60 7.72 2.76
CA GLY A 138 7.51 8.22 3.78
C GLY A 138 8.31 9.44 3.31
N ILE A 139 8.76 9.44 2.05
CA ILE A 139 9.52 10.55 1.46
C ILE A 139 8.59 11.74 1.18
N GLU A 140 7.58 11.55 0.34
CA GLU A 140 6.71 12.66 -0.10
C GLU A 140 5.78 13.14 1.00
N GLY A 141 5.34 12.25 1.90
CA GLY A 141 4.50 12.62 3.03
C GLY A 141 5.23 13.58 3.97
N ARG A 142 6.53 13.40 4.18
CA ARG A 142 7.34 14.32 5.00
C ARG A 142 7.72 15.59 4.25
N ARG A 143 8.07 15.49 2.96
CA ARG A 143 8.34 16.66 2.09
C ARG A 143 7.13 17.61 2.02
N CYS A 144 5.93 17.05 1.85
CA CYS A 144 4.69 17.81 1.79
C CYS A 144 4.09 18.11 3.18
N LYS A 145 4.76 17.73 4.27
CA LYS A 145 4.31 17.89 5.66
C LYS A 145 2.86 17.42 5.85
N VAL A 146 2.58 16.21 5.39
CA VAL A 146 1.27 15.58 5.50
C VAL A 146 0.94 15.37 6.98
N PRO A 147 -0.15 15.97 7.51
CA PRO A 147 -0.59 15.74 8.88
C PRO A 147 -1.01 14.28 9.05
N ASN A 148 -0.79 13.73 10.25
CA ASN A 148 -1.15 12.35 10.59
C ASN A 148 -0.61 11.30 9.60
N LEU A 149 0.58 11.51 9.03
CA LEU A 149 1.20 10.57 8.09
C LEU A 149 1.24 9.13 8.63
N TRP A 150 1.45 8.98 9.94
CA TRP A 150 1.40 7.71 10.65
C TRP A 150 0.10 6.92 10.41
N ALA A 151 -1.05 7.60 10.25
CA ALA A 151 -2.34 6.94 10.00
C ALA A 151 -2.43 6.39 8.57
N PHE A 152 -1.76 7.03 7.60
CA PHE A 152 -1.65 6.48 6.25
C PHE A 152 -0.75 5.23 6.23
N PHE A 153 0.35 5.22 7.01
CA PHE A 153 1.16 4.01 7.20
C PHE A 153 0.35 2.90 7.88
N ALA A 154 -0.41 3.21 8.92
CA ALA A 154 -1.26 2.23 9.58
C ALA A 154 -2.34 1.65 8.63
N LEU A 155 -2.90 2.49 7.73
CA LEU A 155 -3.78 1.99 6.67
C LEU A 155 -3.05 1.13 5.65
N LEU A 156 -1.81 1.46 5.28
CA LEU A 156 -1.02 0.67 4.35
C LEU A 156 -0.75 -0.75 4.88
N GLU A 157 -0.64 -0.91 6.20
CA GLU A 157 -0.48 -2.22 6.83
C GLU A 157 -1.75 -3.07 6.80
N ILE A 158 -2.91 -2.44 6.95
CA ILE A 158 -4.18 -3.11 7.27
C ILE A 158 -5.08 -3.26 6.04
N LEU A 159 -5.09 -2.26 5.17
CA LEU A 159 -6.00 -2.10 4.03
C LEU A 159 -5.25 -2.26 2.70
N PRO A 160 -5.97 -2.38 1.56
CA PRO A 160 -5.32 -2.56 0.27
C PRO A 160 -4.34 -1.43 -0.02
N THR A 161 -3.20 -1.78 -0.61
CA THR A 161 -2.15 -0.82 -0.95
C THR A 161 -2.68 0.23 -1.91
N SER A 162 -3.45 -0.19 -2.92
CA SER A 162 -4.02 0.74 -3.90
C SER A 162 -5.05 1.70 -3.31
N PHE A 163 -5.80 1.28 -2.28
CA PHE A 163 -6.74 2.15 -1.56
C PHE A 163 -5.98 3.23 -0.80
N THR A 164 -5.02 2.83 0.02
CA THR A 164 -4.20 3.75 0.82
C THR A 164 -3.39 4.69 -0.07
N GLN A 165 -2.79 4.17 -1.14
CA GLN A 165 -2.06 4.93 -2.15
C GLN A 165 -2.95 5.98 -2.82
N SER A 166 -4.18 5.62 -3.21
CA SER A 166 -5.12 6.56 -3.83
C SER A 166 -5.54 7.67 -2.87
N LEU A 167 -5.81 7.34 -1.60
CA LEU A 167 -6.09 8.34 -0.55
C LEU A 167 -4.89 9.26 -0.31
N PHE A 168 -3.68 8.71 -0.32
CA PHE A 168 -2.46 9.48 -0.18
C PHE A 168 -2.25 10.43 -1.36
N TYR A 169 -2.48 10.00 -2.60
CA TYR A 169 -2.44 10.90 -3.76
C TYR A 169 -3.48 12.01 -3.69
N ILE A 170 -4.71 11.69 -3.24
CA ILE A 170 -5.73 12.72 -2.97
C ILE A 170 -5.21 13.73 -1.94
N MET A 171 -4.60 13.24 -0.84
CA MET A 171 -4.00 14.10 0.18
C MET A 171 -2.94 15.04 -0.41
N LEU A 172 -2.07 14.56 -1.29
CA LEU A 172 -1.06 15.39 -1.97
C LEU A 172 -1.70 16.48 -2.85
N PHE A 173 -2.78 16.19 -3.57
CA PHE A 173 -3.53 17.22 -4.32
C PHE A 173 -4.14 18.30 -3.42
N THR A 174 -4.41 17.98 -2.15
CA THR A 174 -4.91 18.99 -1.21
C THR A 174 -3.83 19.90 -0.65
N LYS A 175 -2.54 19.64 -0.89
CA LYS A 175 -1.44 20.40 -0.30
C LYS A 175 -0.71 21.23 -1.37
N PRO A 176 -0.59 22.57 -1.21
CA PRO A 176 0.28 23.36 -2.06
C PRO A 176 1.73 22.94 -1.81
N ARG A 177 2.50 22.69 -2.87
CA ARG A 177 3.93 22.41 -2.77
C ARG A 177 4.60 23.68 -2.23
N SER A 178 5.25 23.58 -1.08
CA SER A 178 5.98 24.71 -0.50
C SER A 178 7.14 25.06 -1.43
N ALA A 179 7.19 26.29 -1.96
CA ALA A 179 8.29 26.76 -2.81
C ALA A 179 9.68 26.62 -2.12
N ASN A 180 9.70 26.62 -0.79
CA ASN A 180 10.91 26.42 0.02
C ASN A 180 11.13 24.96 0.48
N SER A 181 10.45 23.97 -0.09
CA SER A 181 10.77 22.56 0.18
C SER A 181 12.07 22.20 -0.56
N ASN A 182 13.19 22.78 -0.10
CA ASN A 182 14.52 22.38 -0.50
C ASN A 182 14.62 20.86 -0.44
N ASP A 183 15.24 20.28 -1.48
CA ASP A 183 15.30 18.86 -1.77
C ASP A 183 15.75 18.05 -0.56
N GLN A 184 14.78 17.55 0.21
CA GLN A 184 15.03 16.56 1.25
C GLN A 184 15.32 15.25 0.53
N LEU A 185 16.59 14.89 0.46
CA LEU A 185 17.04 13.65 -0.18
C LEU A 185 17.27 12.57 0.87
N LEU A 186 17.29 11.32 0.41
CA LEU A 186 17.60 10.17 1.26
C LEU A 186 19.02 10.33 1.80
N SER A 187 19.12 10.73 3.08
CA SER A 187 20.38 11.08 3.74
C SER A 187 21.40 9.93 3.81
N TYR A 188 20.91 8.70 3.94
CA TYR A 188 21.72 7.54 4.30
C TYR A 188 21.45 6.40 3.34
N TRP A 189 22.10 6.50 2.18
CA TRP A 189 22.01 5.57 1.07
C TRP A 189 22.05 4.08 1.50
N PRO A 190 22.99 3.57 2.33
CA PRO A 190 23.05 2.14 2.63
C PRO A 190 21.84 1.61 3.43
N PHE A 191 21.27 2.42 4.33
CA PHE A 191 20.14 1.97 5.15
C PHE A 191 18.84 1.90 4.34
N TRP A 192 18.68 2.76 3.34
CA TRP A 192 17.51 2.68 2.46
C TRP A 192 17.55 1.48 1.51
N TYR A 193 18.72 0.91 1.19
CA TYR A 193 18.83 -0.37 0.46
C TYR A 193 18.75 -1.61 1.35
N SER A 194 19.13 -1.51 2.63
CA SER A 194 19.00 -2.64 3.55
C SER A 194 17.53 -3.03 3.79
N VAL A 195 16.60 -2.06 3.75
CA VAL A 195 15.17 -2.31 3.92
C VAL A 195 14.60 -3.23 2.82
N PRO A 196 14.71 -2.90 1.52
CA PRO A 196 14.33 -3.82 0.44
C PRO A 196 15.00 -5.19 0.52
N LEU A 197 16.29 -5.25 0.84
CA LEU A 197 17.02 -6.51 0.91
C LEU A 197 16.51 -7.40 2.05
N LEU A 198 16.32 -6.84 3.23
CA LEU A 198 15.80 -7.56 4.39
C LEU A 198 14.32 -7.95 4.17
N TYR A 199 13.55 -7.09 3.53
CA TYR A 199 12.17 -7.39 3.14
C TYR A 199 12.12 -8.58 2.16
N ASN A 200 13.00 -8.59 1.16
CA ASN A 200 13.13 -9.71 0.23
C ASN A 200 13.49 -11.02 0.94
N TYR A 201 14.44 -10.94 1.88
CA TYR A 201 14.82 -12.07 2.70
C TYR A 201 13.60 -12.62 3.48
N CYS A 202 12.83 -11.75 4.14
CA CYS A 202 11.59 -12.16 4.80
C CYS A 202 10.59 -12.84 3.83
N LEU A 203 10.35 -12.28 2.64
CA LEU A 203 9.42 -12.88 1.68
C LEU A 203 9.88 -14.25 1.17
N ARG A 204 11.19 -14.43 0.99
CA ARG A 204 11.76 -15.72 0.58
C ARG A 204 11.65 -16.74 1.71
N SER A 205 12.06 -16.36 2.91
CA SER A 205 11.95 -17.21 4.10
C SER A 205 10.50 -17.60 4.42
N ALA A 206 9.53 -16.71 4.16
CA ALA A 206 8.12 -17.03 4.35
C ALA A 206 7.64 -18.20 3.46
N SER A 207 8.23 -18.38 2.28
CA SER A 207 7.95 -19.56 1.44
C SER A 207 8.57 -20.84 1.98
N GLU A 208 9.74 -20.74 2.63
CA GLU A 208 10.44 -21.87 3.22
C GLU A 208 9.77 -22.33 4.53
N TYR A 209 9.19 -21.41 5.28
CA TYR A 209 8.46 -21.66 6.53
C TYR A 209 6.95 -21.89 6.33
N ALA A 210 6.49 -22.13 5.11
CA ALA A 210 5.06 -22.33 4.84
C ALA A 210 4.46 -23.49 5.65
N ASP A 211 5.25 -24.56 5.84
CA ASP A 211 4.86 -25.75 6.61
C ASP A 211 5.08 -25.59 8.13
N ASP A 212 5.80 -24.55 8.56
CA ASP A 212 6.15 -24.26 9.94
C ASP A 212 5.48 -22.94 10.41
N GLY A 213 4.21 -23.08 10.79
CA GLY A 213 3.29 -21.96 11.03
C GLY A 213 3.78 -20.92 12.05
N GLU A 214 4.65 -21.28 13.01
CA GLU A 214 5.19 -20.32 13.98
C GLU A 214 6.23 -19.39 13.35
N TRP A 215 7.18 -19.95 12.61
CA TRP A 215 8.21 -19.17 11.90
C TRP A 215 7.62 -18.31 10.78
N LEU A 216 6.55 -18.78 10.14
CA LEU A 216 5.80 -18.00 9.17
C LEU A 216 5.27 -16.69 9.80
N ILE A 217 4.67 -16.77 10.99
CA ILE A 217 4.09 -15.60 11.68
C ILE A 217 5.19 -14.59 12.04
N TYR A 218 6.31 -15.04 12.61
CA TYR A 218 7.42 -14.13 12.94
C TYR A 218 8.01 -13.45 11.70
N THR A 219 8.14 -14.19 10.60
CA THR A 219 8.63 -13.66 9.33
C THR A 219 7.69 -12.61 8.75
N ILE A 220 6.38 -12.84 8.81
CA ILE A 220 5.36 -11.86 8.42
C ILE A 220 5.45 -10.62 9.31
N LEU A 221 5.55 -10.79 10.63
CA LEU A 221 5.66 -9.66 11.56
C LEU A 221 6.90 -8.81 11.27
N ALA A 222 8.05 -9.44 11.02
CA ALA A 222 9.28 -8.74 10.63
C ALA A 222 9.09 -7.95 9.32
N ALA A 223 8.50 -8.57 8.29
CA ALA A 223 8.19 -7.89 7.03
C ALA A 223 7.28 -6.66 7.24
N ARG A 224 6.30 -6.76 8.14
CA ARG A 224 5.40 -5.65 8.48
C ARG A 224 6.11 -4.52 9.22
N LEU A 225 7.01 -4.83 10.15
CA LEU A 225 7.80 -3.79 10.83
C LEU A 225 8.69 -3.00 9.86
N LEU A 226 9.20 -3.64 8.81
CA LEU A 226 10.03 -2.98 7.79
C LEU A 226 9.27 -1.93 6.97
N LEU A 227 7.97 -2.12 6.76
CA LEU A 227 7.11 -1.19 6.03
C LEU A 227 6.89 0.14 6.79
N ILE A 228 7.04 0.15 8.11
CA ILE A 228 6.94 1.36 8.95
C ILE A 228 8.24 2.17 8.92
N LEU A 229 9.37 1.53 8.64
CA LEU A 229 10.69 2.14 8.76
C LEU A 229 10.87 3.43 7.91
N PRO A 230 10.33 3.53 6.68
CA PRO A 230 10.33 4.77 5.91
C PRO A 230 9.70 5.98 6.61
N LEU A 231 8.82 5.78 7.60
CA LEU A 231 8.24 6.87 8.40
C LEU A 231 9.27 7.48 9.37
N VAL A 232 10.16 6.66 9.92
CA VAL A 232 11.09 7.02 11.01
C VAL A 232 12.45 7.43 10.46
N LEU A 233 12.88 6.88 9.31
CA LEU A 233 14.22 7.08 8.81
C LEU A 233 14.55 8.53 8.46
N PRO A 234 15.72 9.07 8.86
CA PRO A 234 16.04 10.48 8.67
C PRO A 234 16.09 10.86 7.19
N LEU A 235 15.53 12.03 6.88
CA LEU A 235 15.71 12.75 5.63
C LEU A 235 16.67 13.90 5.89
N ASN A 236 17.71 14.08 5.06
CA ASN A 236 18.59 15.23 5.18
C ASN A 236 18.14 16.29 4.17
N SER A 237 18.10 17.54 4.62
CA SER A 237 18.06 18.68 3.72
C SER A 237 19.41 18.78 3.01
N LEU A 238 19.41 18.73 1.68
CA LEU A 238 20.60 18.95 0.88
C LEU A 238 21.00 20.44 0.98
N GLY A 239 21.70 20.80 2.05
CA GLY A 239 22.08 22.18 2.35
C GLY A 239 23.30 22.71 1.59
N SER A 240 23.89 21.94 0.67
CA SER A 240 25.21 22.28 0.12
C SER A 240 25.54 21.64 -1.24
N LEU A 241 24.59 21.55 -2.18
CA LEU A 241 24.96 21.24 -3.58
C LEU A 241 25.38 22.53 -4.30
N PRO A 242 26.44 22.50 -5.15
CA PRO A 242 26.85 23.66 -5.91
C PRO A 242 25.71 24.19 -6.80
N PRO A 243 25.59 25.52 -6.94
CA PRO A 243 24.55 26.13 -7.77
C PRO A 243 24.71 25.67 -9.22
N GLY A 244 23.76 24.87 -9.72
CA GLY A 244 23.74 24.42 -11.12
C GLY A 244 23.21 23.00 -11.35
N THR A 245 23.11 22.16 -10.32
CA THR A 245 22.55 20.81 -10.47
C THR A 245 21.02 20.86 -10.39
N LYS A 246 20.33 20.71 -11.53
CA LYS A 246 18.86 20.68 -11.60
C LYS A 246 18.31 19.56 -10.71
N SER A 247 17.45 19.90 -9.73
CA SER A 247 16.95 18.94 -8.73
C SER A 247 15.97 17.89 -9.28
N ASN A 248 15.36 18.17 -10.44
CA ASN A 248 14.44 17.27 -11.13
C ASN A 248 15.11 15.94 -11.53
N THR A 249 16.40 15.96 -11.91
CA THR A 249 17.12 14.74 -12.32
C THR A 249 17.40 13.81 -11.15
N LEU A 250 17.64 14.35 -9.94
CA LEU A 250 18.00 13.56 -8.76
C LEU A 250 16.76 13.03 -8.01
N GLN A 251 15.61 13.72 -8.12
CA GLN A 251 14.31 13.22 -7.61
C GLN A 251 13.76 12.04 -8.44
N GLN A 252 13.95 12.04 -9.76
CA GLN A 252 13.62 10.88 -10.60
C GLN A 252 14.56 9.68 -10.32
N VAL A 253 15.80 9.95 -9.94
CA VAL A 253 16.83 8.96 -9.59
C VAL A 253 16.67 8.37 -8.18
N ALA A 254 15.69 8.76 -7.36
CA ALA A 254 15.46 8.08 -6.06
C ALA A 254 14.34 7.01 -6.13
N ASN A 255 13.27 7.28 -6.89
CA ASN A 255 12.13 6.38 -7.01
C ASN A 255 12.29 5.36 -8.15
N LEU A 256 12.97 5.75 -9.24
CA LEU A 256 13.19 4.89 -10.40
C LEU A 256 14.16 3.72 -10.10
N PRO A 257 15.35 3.92 -9.47
CA PRO A 257 16.23 2.80 -9.18
C PRO A 257 15.69 1.86 -8.11
N LEU A 258 14.82 2.31 -7.21
CA LEU A 258 14.20 1.40 -6.24
C LEU A 258 13.11 0.54 -6.90
N ALA A 259 12.31 1.11 -7.80
CA ALA A 259 11.34 0.36 -8.60
C ALA A 259 12.03 -0.59 -9.59
N THR A 260 13.09 -0.14 -10.27
CA THR A 260 13.88 -1.02 -11.17
C THR A 260 14.69 -2.04 -10.39
N PHE A 261 15.19 -1.74 -9.20
CA PHE A 261 15.84 -2.71 -8.30
C PHE A 261 14.84 -3.74 -7.78
N THR A 262 13.61 -3.33 -7.45
CA THR A 262 12.53 -4.24 -7.04
C THR A 262 12.13 -5.16 -8.19
N MET A 263 11.92 -4.62 -9.39
CA MET A 263 11.65 -5.42 -10.59
C MET A 263 12.83 -6.31 -10.97
N ALA A 264 14.07 -5.81 -10.86
CA ALA A 264 15.28 -6.58 -11.14
C ALA A 264 15.46 -7.72 -10.14
N ILE A 265 15.24 -7.50 -8.85
CA ILE A 265 15.27 -8.55 -7.83
C ILE A 265 14.21 -9.61 -8.11
N GLN A 266 12.98 -9.21 -8.45
CA GLN A 266 11.93 -10.16 -8.82
C GLN A 266 12.30 -10.96 -10.09
N PHE A 267 12.86 -10.29 -11.10
CA PHE A 267 13.33 -10.91 -12.33
C PHE A 267 14.51 -11.88 -12.10
N PHE A 268 15.48 -11.50 -11.27
CA PHE A 268 16.63 -12.35 -10.93
C PHE A 268 16.25 -13.51 -10.01
N ALA A 269 15.29 -13.33 -9.10
CA ALA A 269 14.74 -14.42 -8.29
C ALA A 269 14.01 -15.48 -9.13
N GLN A 270 13.53 -15.10 -10.33
CA GLN A 270 12.89 -16.02 -11.28
C GLN A 270 13.88 -16.72 -12.22
N LYS A 271 14.93 -16.02 -12.67
CA LYS A 271 15.90 -16.57 -13.64
C LYS A 271 16.71 -17.78 -13.12
N SER A 272 16.64 -18.07 -11.83
CA SER A 272 17.28 -19.25 -11.22
C SER A 272 16.54 -20.57 -11.44
N GLY A 273 15.38 -20.59 -12.12
CA GLY A 273 14.65 -21.82 -12.44
C GLY A 273 14.06 -21.85 -13.85
N ASP A 274 14.73 -22.61 -14.74
CA ASP A 274 14.37 -23.04 -16.10
C ASP A 274 13.83 -22.02 -17.13
N LEU A 275 14.58 -21.90 -18.23
CA LEU A 275 14.31 -21.03 -19.38
C LEU A 275 13.12 -21.48 -20.25
N ASP A 276 12.58 -22.69 -20.03
CA ASP A 276 11.50 -23.30 -20.85
C ASP A 276 10.09 -22.81 -20.46
N VAL A 277 9.97 -22.02 -19.38
CA VAL A 277 8.68 -21.64 -18.77
C VAL A 277 7.99 -20.49 -19.51
N TRP A 278 8.68 -19.73 -20.36
CA TRP A 278 8.19 -18.44 -20.88
C TRP A 278 7.02 -18.55 -21.90
N GLU A 279 6.95 -19.61 -22.71
CA GLU A 279 5.87 -19.76 -23.71
C GLU A 279 4.49 -19.98 -23.08
N ASN A 280 4.42 -20.61 -21.90
CA ASN A 280 3.17 -20.86 -21.15
C ASN A 280 3.01 -19.98 -19.89
N THR A 281 3.86 -18.98 -19.69
CA THR A 281 3.82 -18.18 -18.44
C THR A 281 2.52 -17.40 -18.27
N SER A 282 1.94 -16.86 -19.35
CA SER A 282 0.74 -16.04 -19.27
C SER A 282 -0.51 -16.84 -18.88
N SER A 283 -0.68 -18.04 -19.43
CA SER A 283 -1.79 -18.94 -19.09
C SER A 283 -1.67 -19.44 -17.65
N LEU A 284 -0.47 -19.85 -17.23
CA LEU A 284 -0.20 -20.29 -15.86
C LEU A 284 -0.39 -19.17 -14.82
N LEU A 285 -0.02 -17.92 -15.17
CA LEU A 285 -0.29 -16.76 -14.32
C LEU A 285 -1.78 -16.45 -14.22
N LEU A 286 -2.54 -16.53 -15.31
CA LEU A 286 -3.99 -16.32 -15.31
C LEU A 286 -4.73 -17.41 -14.53
N GLU A 287 -4.26 -18.65 -14.63
CA GLU A 287 -4.75 -19.76 -13.83
C GLU A 287 -4.45 -19.54 -12.35
N ALA A 288 -3.20 -19.21 -12.01
CA ALA A 288 -2.80 -18.91 -10.64
C ALA A 288 -3.60 -17.73 -10.05
N LEU A 289 -3.77 -16.65 -10.81
CA LEU A 289 -4.60 -15.50 -10.47
C LEU A 289 -6.03 -15.92 -10.13
N ASN A 290 -6.60 -16.85 -10.90
CA ASN A 290 -7.99 -17.26 -10.72
C ASN A 290 -8.20 -18.40 -9.72
N SER A 291 -7.12 -19.05 -9.29
CA SER A 291 -7.16 -20.29 -8.53
C SER A 291 -7.57 -20.16 -7.06
N HIS A 292 -7.33 -19.02 -6.42
CA HIS A 292 -7.67 -18.85 -5.01
C HIS A 292 -8.06 -17.39 -4.68
N PRO A 293 -9.11 -17.15 -3.87
CA PRO A 293 -9.55 -15.79 -3.53
C PRO A 293 -8.46 -14.96 -2.83
N ALA A 294 -7.59 -15.56 -2.01
CA ALA A 294 -6.45 -14.85 -1.39
C ALA A 294 -5.46 -14.27 -2.42
N VAL A 295 -5.20 -15.01 -3.50
CA VAL A 295 -4.30 -14.57 -4.59
C VAL A 295 -4.96 -13.47 -5.41
N LYS A 296 -6.28 -13.59 -5.67
CA LYS A 296 -7.09 -12.54 -6.31
C LYS A 296 -6.98 -11.23 -5.52
N THR A 297 -7.21 -11.28 -4.21
CA THR A 297 -7.12 -10.13 -3.31
C THR A 297 -5.84 -9.31 -3.53
N LEU A 298 -4.66 -9.96 -3.49
CA LEU A 298 -3.37 -9.28 -3.65
C LEU A 298 -3.10 -8.83 -5.10
N SER A 299 -3.48 -9.66 -6.08
CA SER A 299 -3.17 -9.38 -7.49
C SER A 299 -4.03 -8.25 -8.07
N TYR A 300 -5.33 -8.22 -7.74
CA TYR A 300 -6.20 -7.11 -8.15
C TYR A 300 -5.80 -5.82 -7.44
N ASP A 301 -5.36 -5.87 -6.18
CA ASP A 301 -4.81 -4.72 -5.48
C ASP A 301 -3.54 -4.18 -6.16
N LEU A 302 -2.62 -5.07 -6.54
CA LEU A 302 -1.43 -4.71 -7.33
C LEU A 302 -1.82 -4.01 -8.64
N GLY A 303 -2.80 -4.55 -9.37
CA GLY A 303 -3.29 -3.94 -10.61
C GLY A 303 -3.83 -2.52 -10.39
N HIS A 304 -4.63 -2.32 -9.35
CA HIS A 304 -5.14 -0.99 -8.99
C HIS A 304 -4.00 -0.04 -8.56
N ALA A 305 -3.00 -0.53 -7.82
CA ALA A 305 -1.85 0.25 -7.35
C ALA A 305 -0.99 0.74 -8.52
N VAL A 306 -0.78 -0.11 -9.51
CA VAL A 306 -0.08 0.22 -10.76
C VAL A 306 -0.84 1.29 -11.55
N VAL A 307 -2.17 1.13 -11.72
CA VAL A 307 -3.00 2.13 -12.39
C VAL A 307 -2.97 3.48 -11.65
N ALA A 308 -3.05 3.46 -10.32
CA ALA A 308 -2.95 4.67 -9.48
C ALA A 308 -1.59 5.35 -9.69
N PHE A 309 -0.50 4.57 -9.69
CA PHE A 309 0.86 5.06 -9.88
C PHE A 309 1.07 5.70 -11.25
N PHE A 310 0.62 5.05 -12.33
CA PHE A 310 0.73 5.62 -13.69
C PHE A 310 -0.09 6.90 -13.82
N TYR A 311 -1.32 6.90 -13.31
CA TYR A 311 -2.16 8.09 -13.30
C TYR A 311 -1.48 9.25 -12.55
N TRP A 312 -0.92 8.97 -11.37
CA TRP A 312 -0.21 9.95 -10.57
C TRP A 312 1.04 10.48 -11.28
N SER A 313 1.87 9.60 -11.83
CA SER A 313 3.11 9.97 -12.55
C SER A 313 2.80 10.90 -13.74
N LEU A 314 1.81 10.55 -14.57
CA LEU A 314 1.41 11.35 -15.73
C LEU A 314 0.80 12.72 -15.36
N ARG A 315 0.19 12.84 -14.18
CA ARG A 315 -0.42 14.10 -13.73
C ARG A 315 0.55 14.98 -12.97
N ARG A 316 1.49 14.39 -12.23
CA ARG A 316 2.52 15.11 -11.48
C ARG A 316 3.34 16.00 -12.40
N GLU A 317 3.81 15.47 -13.54
CA GLU A 317 4.59 16.22 -14.53
C GLU A 317 3.85 17.48 -15.01
N LYS A 318 2.53 17.39 -15.22
CA LYS A 318 1.72 18.54 -15.67
C LYS A 318 1.54 19.60 -14.58
N VAL A 319 1.43 19.19 -13.33
CA VAL A 319 1.27 20.12 -12.19
C VAL A 319 2.57 20.88 -11.93
N GLU A 320 3.71 20.19 -12.00
CA GLU A 320 5.04 20.80 -11.84
C GLU A 320 5.29 21.85 -12.93
N LEU A 321 4.99 21.54 -14.19
CA LEU A 321 5.19 22.46 -15.32
C LEU A 321 4.34 23.75 -15.22
N VAL A 322 3.12 23.66 -14.69
CA VAL A 322 2.25 24.85 -14.51
C VAL A 322 2.76 25.75 -13.38
N HIS A 323 3.27 25.17 -12.29
CA HIS A 323 3.80 25.95 -11.18
C HIS A 323 5.11 26.67 -11.54
N ASP A 324 6.01 26.00 -12.27
CA ASP A 324 7.27 26.62 -12.71
C ASP A 324 7.00 27.82 -13.63
N VAL A 325 6.10 27.66 -14.62
CA VAL A 325 5.71 28.77 -15.52
C VAL A 325 5.06 29.93 -14.76
N THR A 326 4.24 29.64 -13.74
CA THR A 326 3.59 30.70 -12.95
C THR A 326 4.58 31.43 -12.06
N ALA A 327 5.59 30.71 -11.52
CA ALA A 327 6.64 31.31 -10.69
C ALA A 327 7.57 32.22 -11.51
N GLU A 328 8.03 31.76 -12.68
CA GLU A 328 8.87 32.58 -13.59
C GLU A 328 8.14 33.86 -14.03
N VAL A 329 6.86 33.77 -14.39
CA VAL A 329 6.05 34.94 -14.81
C VAL A 329 5.87 35.97 -13.67
N ILE A 330 5.87 35.53 -12.41
CA ILE A 330 5.78 36.43 -11.24
C ILE A 330 7.13 37.07 -10.90
N GLU A 331 8.25 36.39 -11.18
CA GLU A 331 9.60 36.93 -10.97
C GLU A 331 10.02 37.90 -12.08
N ASP A 332 9.60 37.68 -13.33
CA ASP A 332 9.90 38.54 -14.48
C ASP A 332 9.02 39.80 -14.59
N GLU A 333 8.08 40.02 -13.66
CA GLU A 333 7.30 41.25 -13.65
C GLU A 333 8.21 42.44 -13.27
N PRO A 334 8.48 43.40 -14.19
CA PRO A 334 9.50 44.42 -13.98
C PRO A 334 9.15 45.30 -12.77
N ALA A 335 10.14 45.50 -11.89
CA ALA A 335 10.02 46.27 -10.64
C ALA A 335 9.37 47.68 -10.77
N ALA A 336 9.33 48.22 -11.99
CA ALA A 336 8.62 49.44 -12.33
C ALA A 336 7.08 49.35 -12.17
N LYS A 337 6.46 48.18 -12.44
CA LYS A 337 5.00 48.00 -12.29
C LYS A 337 4.57 47.87 -10.81
N ARG A 338 5.39 47.25 -9.96
CA ARG A 338 5.15 47.17 -8.50
C ARG A 338 5.09 48.55 -7.82
N LYS A 339 5.89 49.52 -8.28
CA LYS A 339 5.86 50.90 -7.75
C LYS A 339 4.62 51.69 -8.20
N SER A 340 4.09 51.42 -9.39
CA SER A 340 2.87 52.06 -9.92
C SER A 340 1.61 51.63 -9.18
N ALA A 341 1.48 50.34 -8.84
CA ALA A 341 0.31 49.80 -8.15
C ALA A 341 0.17 50.32 -6.70
N ASN A 342 1.30 50.54 -6.00
CA ASN A 342 1.29 51.05 -4.63
C ASN A 342 1.02 52.57 -4.56
N LYS A 343 1.25 53.32 -5.64
CA LYS A 343 0.97 54.76 -5.70
C LYS A 343 -0.51 55.09 -5.93
N LYS A 344 -1.30 54.14 -6.45
CA LYS A 344 -2.76 54.29 -6.63
C LYS A 344 -3.61 53.95 -5.40
N ARG A 345 -2.98 53.48 -4.31
CA ARG A 345 -3.65 53.09 -3.05
C ARG A 345 -3.38 54.06 -1.88
N ARG A 346 -2.76 55.20 -2.13
CA ARG A 346 -2.61 56.29 -1.14
C ARG A 346 -3.41 57.50 -1.56
#